data_AF-A0A9W8V694-F1
#
_entry.id   AF-A0A9W8V694-F1
#
_cell.length_a   1.000
_cell.length_b   1.000
_cell.length_c   1.000
_cell.angle_alpha   90.00
_cell.angle_beta   90.00
_cell.angle_gamma   90.00
#
_symmetry.space_group_name_H-M   'P 1'
#
loop_
_entity.id
_entity.type
_entity.pdbx_description
1 polymer ?
#
loop_
_entity_poly.entity_id
_entity_poly.type
_entity_poly.pdbx_seq_one_letter_code
_entity_poly.pdbx_strand_id
1 'polypeptide(L)'
;MGISSSKSRTRGPSSSAISANNSRGASVAAIELSSALHETLSEVDLEGSLSGQFKQLLQRLDQEASKYTNSRVSDDGASRDWNCSQAEAQLVSAAWKCARGTYDLESTIEDTAYCTFRKDHVLKHSLTGTVKALKSTVVEPVAKSSHGDHLLPALVIAVRGSASKMDHIVNANSRPQATEKFITSDFLDEPDLMAHSGFLNSAWALDEIVSERIKTYIENAKNNNGQKPHVLFTGHSAGGAVAALFYFRYISDKAFGELKNK
;
A
#
# COMPACT_ATOMS: atom_id res chain seq x y z
N MET A 1 -1.44 -31.94 -28.86
CA MET A 1 -2.29 -30.74 -28.68
C MET A 1 -2.57 -30.58 -27.20
N GLY A 2 -1.77 -29.76 -26.50
CA GLY A 2 -1.97 -29.45 -25.08
C GLY A 2 -2.58 -28.05 -24.96
N ILE A 3 -3.78 -27.96 -24.42
CA ILE A 3 -4.52 -26.71 -24.22
C ILE A 3 -3.79 -25.93 -23.12
N SER A 4 -3.03 -24.91 -23.50
CA SER A 4 -2.46 -23.93 -22.59
C SER A 4 -3.61 -23.09 -22.01
N SER A 5 -4.01 -23.39 -20.77
CA SER A 5 -4.92 -22.52 -20.02
C SER A 5 -4.10 -21.32 -19.50
N SER A 6 -3.99 -20.29 -20.34
CA SER A 6 -3.67 -18.96 -19.86
C SER A 6 -4.82 -18.53 -18.95
N LYS A 7 -4.61 -18.47 -17.63
CA LYS A 7 -5.52 -17.74 -16.74
C LYS A 7 -5.56 -16.31 -17.28
N SER A 8 -6.68 -15.94 -17.90
CA SER A 8 -6.85 -14.59 -18.42
C SER A 8 -6.82 -13.63 -17.23
N ARG A 9 -5.98 -12.60 -17.34
CA ARG A 9 -5.89 -11.55 -16.33
C ARG A 9 -7.26 -10.87 -16.29
N THR A 10 -7.99 -11.02 -15.19
CA THR A 10 -9.33 -10.45 -15.03
C THR A 10 -9.24 -8.93 -15.18
N ARG A 11 -9.91 -8.38 -16.20
CA ARG A 11 -9.95 -6.93 -16.40
C ARG A 11 -10.60 -6.29 -15.18
N GLY A 12 -9.88 -5.39 -14.54
CA GLY A 12 -10.38 -4.64 -13.39
C GLY A 12 -11.60 -3.79 -13.68
N PRO A 13 -12.28 -3.31 -12.63
CA PRO A 13 -13.35 -2.34 -12.77
C PRO A 13 -12.85 -1.07 -13.47
N SER A 14 -13.70 -0.42 -14.28
CA SER A 14 -13.34 0.83 -14.95
C SER A 14 -13.11 1.96 -13.93
N SER A 15 -12.28 2.95 -14.27
CA SER A 15 -12.04 4.11 -13.39
C SER A 15 -13.33 4.82 -12.95
N SER A 16 -14.34 4.90 -13.84
CA SER A 16 -15.67 5.42 -13.53
C SER A 16 -16.41 4.58 -12.47
N ALA A 17 -16.35 3.25 -12.58
CA ALA A 17 -16.95 2.34 -11.62
C ALA A 17 -16.26 2.41 -10.25
N ILE A 18 -14.91 2.48 -10.24
CA ILE A 18 -14.11 2.66 -9.02
C ILE A 18 -14.49 3.99 -8.33
N SER A 19 -14.65 5.07 -9.10
CA SER A 19 -14.98 6.39 -8.56
C SER A 19 -16.38 6.41 -7.95
N ALA A 20 -17.36 5.82 -8.65
CA ALA A 20 -18.72 5.71 -8.15
C ALA A 20 -18.79 4.86 -6.87
N ASN A 21 -18.03 3.76 -6.81
CA ASN A 21 -17.94 2.90 -5.63
C ASN A 21 -17.35 3.65 -4.43
N ASN A 22 -16.24 4.36 -4.61
CA ASN A 22 -15.62 5.16 -3.56
C ASN A 22 -16.55 6.25 -3.03
N SER A 23 -17.20 7.00 -3.91
CA SER A 23 -18.16 8.03 -3.49
C SER A 23 -19.33 7.43 -2.72
N ARG A 24 -19.90 6.31 -3.20
CA ARG A 24 -21.02 5.65 -2.52
C ARG A 24 -20.61 5.15 -1.13
N GLY A 25 -19.48 4.47 -1.03
CA GLY A 25 -18.98 3.93 0.23
C GLY A 25 -18.61 5.02 1.23
N ALA A 26 -17.98 6.10 0.77
CA ALA A 26 -17.70 7.27 1.59
C ALA A 26 -18.98 7.94 2.11
N SER A 27 -20.02 8.07 1.27
CA SER A 27 -21.31 8.63 1.71
C SER A 27 -21.95 7.77 2.80
N VAL A 28 -21.88 6.44 2.66
CA VAL A 28 -22.39 5.56 3.72
C VAL A 28 -21.56 5.71 5.00
N ALA A 29 -20.23 5.65 4.90
CA ALA A 29 -19.37 5.82 6.06
C ALA A 29 -19.54 7.20 6.72
N ALA A 30 -19.82 8.25 5.95
CA ALA A 30 -20.12 9.57 6.47
C ALA A 30 -21.48 9.61 7.21
N ILE A 31 -22.49 8.87 6.72
CA ILE A 31 -23.77 8.72 7.44
C ILE A 31 -23.56 7.92 8.72
N GLU A 32 -22.85 6.79 8.67
CA GLU A 32 -22.54 5.96 9.84
C GLU A 32 -21.74 6.75 10.88
N LEU A 33 -20.69 7.46 10.45
CA LEU A 33 -19.89 8.32 11.31
C LEU A 33 -20.70 9.49 11.84
N SER A 34 -21.55 10.13 11.03
CA SER A 34 -22.41 11.22 11.50
C SER A 34 -23.43 10.73 12.52
N SER A 35 -23.99 9.53 12.34
CA SER A 35 -24.89 8.92 13.32
C SER A 35 -24.16 8.55 14.60
N ALA A 36 -22.98 7.92 14.50
CA ALA A 36 -22.15 7.57 15.65
C ALA A 36 -21.64 8.82 16.38
N LEU A 37 -21.23 9.87 15.66
CA LEU A 37 -20.86 11.15 16.24
C LEU A 37 -22.08 11.85 16.86
N HIS A 38 -23.25 11.79 16.23
CA HIS A 38 -24.46 12.36 16.80
C HIS A 38 -24.84 11.68 18.12
N GLU A 39 -24.76 10.35 18.18
CA GLU A 39 -24.94 9.56 19.40
C GLU A 39 -23.86 9.87 20.45
N THR A 40 -22.59 9.96 20.03
CA THR A 40 -21.48 10.26 20.95
C THR A 40 -21.53 11.69 21.47
N LEU A 41 -21.95 12.66 20.64
CA LEU A 41 -21.99 14.09 20.95
C LEU A 41 -23.29 14.52 21.65
N SER A 42 -24.41 13.83 21.43
CA SER A 42 -25.65 14.07 22.19
C SER A 42 -25.49 13.71 23.67
N GLU A 43 -24.48 12.91 24.00
CA GLU A 43 -24.08 12.52 25.34
C GLU A 43 -22.88 13.34 25.89
N VAL A 44 -22.46 14.42 25.21
CA VAL A 44 -21.41 15.32 25.70
C VAL A 44 -22.05 16.44 26.52
N ASP A 45 -21.71 16.49 27.80
CA ASP A 45 -22.01 17.63 28.66
C ASP A 45 -21.08 18.80 28.29
N LEU A 46 -21.66 19.94 27.91
CA LEU A 46 -20.94 21.06 27.27
C LEU A 46 -20.28 22.02 28.27
N GLU A 47 -20.34 21.74 29.58
CA GLU A 47 -19.69 22.58 30.60
C GLU A 47 -18.25 22.11 30.88
N GLY A 48 -17.26 22.75 30.25
CA GLY A 48 -15.84 22.48 30.52
C GLY A 48 -14.84 23.20 29.62
N SER A 49 -13.55 23.09 29.92
CA SER A 49 -12.48 23.67 29.08
C SER A 49 -12.23 22.83 27.83
N LEU A 50 -11.87 23.48 26.72
CA LEU A 50 -11.64 22.85 25.41
C LEU A 50 -10.63 21.68 25.45
N SER A 51 -9.59 21.79 26.30
CA SER A 51 -8.60 20.72 26.48
C SER A 51 -9.17 19.52 27.23
N GLY A 52 -10.05 19.75 28.22
CA GLY A 52 -10.80 18.70 28.91
C GLY A 52 -11.76 17.97 27.96
N GLN A 53 -12.47 18.72 27.12
CA GLN A 53 -13.37 18.17 26.10
C GLN A 53 -12.61 17.30 25.08
N PHE A 54 -11.46 17.76 24.60
CA PHE A 54 -10.64 16.97 23.65
C PHE A 54 -10.13 15.66 24.26
N LYS A 55 -9.72 15.69 25.54
CA LYS A 55 -9.28 14.49 26.26
C LYS A 55 -10.41 13.49 26.48
N GLN A 56 -11.61 13.98 26.82
CA GLN A 56 -12.81 13.14 26.93
C GLN A 56 -13.19 12.52 25.59
N LEU A 57 -13.12 13.28 24.50
CA LEU A 57 -13.40 12.77 23.15
C LEU A 57 -12.42 11.65 22.75
N LEU A 58 -11.12 11.83 23.03
CA LEU A 58 -10.10 10.80 22.79
C LEU A 58 -10.34 9.53 23.63
N GLN A 59 -10.71 9.68 24.90
CA GLN A 59 -11.03 8.53 25.75
C GLN A 59 -12.25 7.76 25.25
N ARG A 60 -13.29 8.45 24.78
CA ARG A 60 -14.47 7.79 24.19
C ARG A 60 -14.13 7.07 22.89
N LEU A 61 -13.31 7.67 22.04
CA LEU A 61 -12.81 7.01 20.83
C LEU A 61 -11.99 5.74 21.15
N ASP A 62 -11.14 5.78 22.18
CA ASP A 62 -10.40 4.60 22.66
C ASP A 62 -11.34 3.52 23.23
N GLN A 63 -12.39 3.93 23.97
CA GLN A 63 -13.42 3.02 24.47
C GLN A 63 -14.20 2.35 23.32
N GLU A 64 -14.63 3.10 22.31
CA GLU A 64 -15.28 2.54 21.12
C GLU A 64 -14.35 1.60 20.36
N ALA A 65 -13.08 1.99 20.16
CA ALA A 65 -12.08 1.13 19.54
C ALA A 65 -11.87 -0.17 20.33
N SER A 66 -11.87 -0.11 21.67
CA SER A 66 -11.66 -1.28 22.53
C SER A 66 -12.74 -2.35 22.43
N LYS A 67 -13.92 -2.02 21.87
CA LYS A 67 -14.99 -2.99 21.59
C LYS A 67 -14.61 -4.01 20.52
N TYR A 68 -13.61 -3.70 19.70
CA TYR A 68 -13.10 -4.59 18.67
C TYR A 68 -11.97 -5.46 19.22
N THR A 69 -12.08 -6.78 19.04
CA THR A 69 -11.12 -7.78 19.54
C THR A 69 -9.72 -7.65 18.95
N ASN A 70 -9.58 -6.98 17.80
CA ASN A 70 -8.32 -6.70 17.11
C ASN A 70 -7.86 -5.24 17.26
N SER A 71 -8.44 -4.49 18.19
CA SER A 71 -8.10 -3.08 18.43
C SER A 71 -6.68 -2.87 18.97
N ARG A 72 -6.07 -3.94 19.49
CA ARG A 72 -4.68 -3.98 19.92
C ARG A 72 -4.04 -5.26 19.39
N VAL A 73 -2.77 -5.16 19.03
CA VAL A 73 -1.93 -6.36 18.87
C VAL A 73 -1.76 -6.93 20.27
N SER A 74 -2.11 -8.20 20.46
CA SER A 74 -1.89 -8.89 21.74
C SER A 74 -0.41 -8.84 22.07
N ASP A 75 -0.07 -8.27 23.22
CA ASP A 75 1.29 -8.31 23.77
C ASP A 75 1.52 -9.70 24.35
N ASP A 76 1.61 -10.68 23.45
CA ASP A 76 1.75 -12.11 23.76
C ASP A 76 3.21 -12.49 24.06
N GLY A 77 4.12 -11.50 24.14
CA GLY A 77 5.55 -11.70 24.26
C GLY A 77 6.19 -12.41 23.06
N ALA A 78 5.43 -12.69 21.99
CA ALA A 78 5.94 -13.30 20.77
C ALA A 78 6.57 -12.26 19.84
N SER A 79 6.24 -10.97 20.03
CA SER A 79 6.90 -9.86 19.35
C SER A 79 8.33 -9.71 19.87
N ARG A 80 9.30 -10.24 19.13
CA ARG A 80 10.73 -10.12 19.44
C ARG A 80 11.18 -8.68 19.20
N ASP A 81 12.09 -8.19 20.04
CA ASP A 81 12.80 -6.93 19.77
C ASP A 81 13.39 -6.95 18.36
N TRP A 82 13.07 -5.91 17.58
CA TRP A 82 13.57 -5.79 16.22
C TRP A 82 15.06 -5.43 16.24
N ASN A 83 15.92 -6.45 16.10
CA ASN A 83 17.36 -6.27 15.96
C ASN A 83 17.72 -6.10 14.48
N CYS A 84 17.76 -4.85 14.02
CA CYS A 84 17.94 -4.47 12.63
C CYS A 84 19.42 -4.37 12.25
N SER A 85 19.84 -5.05 11.18
CA SER A 85 21.16 -4.88 10.58
C SER A 85 21.29 -3.52 9.90
N GLN A 86 22.54 -3.07 9.68
CA GLN A 86 22.78 -1.81 8.97
C GLN A 86 22.21 -1.83 7.53
N ALA A 87 22.27 -2.97 6.84
CA ALA A 87 21.72 -3.12 5.49
C ALA A 87 20.19 -3.01 5.49
N GLU A 88 19.51 -3.61 6.46
CA GLU A 88 18.06 -3.49 6.62
C GLU A 88 17.67 -2.05 6.96
N ALA A 89 18.39 -1.39 7.88
CA ALA A 89 18.14 0.01 8.22
C ALA A 89 18.31 0.93 7.00
N GLN A 90 19.32 0.69 6.17
CA GLN A 90 19.55 1.41 4.92
C GLN A 90 18.42 1.19 3.91
N LEU A 91 17.94 -0.05 3.76
CA LEU A 91 16.82 -0.37 2.88
C LEU A 91 15.52 0.29 3.35
N VAL A 92 15.21 0.22 4.66
CA VAL A 92 14.06 0.89 5.26
C VAL A 92 14.15 2.40 5.06
N SER A 93 15.33 2.98 5.24
CA SER A 93 15.57 4.40 5.01
C SER A 93 15.36 4.79 3.54
N ALA A 94 15.85 3.98 2.59
CA ALA A 94 15.62 4.18 1.17
C ALA A 94 14.12 4.08 0.80
N ALA A 95 13.42 3.06 1.32
CA ALA A 95 11.98 2.90 1.14
C ALA A 95 11.20 4.10 1.70
N TRP A 96 11.56 4.59 2.89
CA TRP A 96 10.96 5.77 3.50
C TRP A 96 11.18 7.03 2.65
N LYS A 97 12.40 7.26 2.14
CA LYS A 97 12.68 8.38 1.23
C LYS A 97 11.82 8.32 -0.03
N CYS A 98 11.65 7.13 -0.62
CA CYS A 98 10.77 6.91 -1.76
C CYS A 98 9.30 7.19 -1.42
N ALA A 99 8.80 6.71 -0.28
CA ALA A 99 7.44 6.98 0.19
C ALA A 99 7.22 8.48 0.40
N ARG A 100 8.16 9.19 1.03
CA ARG A 100 8.10 10.65 1.20
C ARG A 100 8.10 11.39 -0.14
N GLY A 101 8.93 10.93 -1.08
CA GLY A 101 9.04 11.48 -2.43
C GLY A 101 7.78 11.38 -3.29
N THR A 102 6.73 10.69 -2.84
CA THR A 102 5.42 10.65 -3.52
C THR A 102 4.57 11.91 -3.26
N TYR A 103 4.90 12.69 -2.24
CA TYR A 103 4.21 13.93 -1.91
C TYR A 103 4.72 15.13 -2.72
N ASP A 104 5.93 15.01 -3.28
CA ASP A 104 6.50 15.93 -4.26
C ASP A 104 7.04 15.13 -5.46
N LEU A 105 6.19 15.01 -6.47
CA LEU A 105 6.46 14.20 -7.67
C LEU A 105 7.47 14.83 -8.63
N GLU A 106 7.71 16.14 -8.52
CA GLU A 106 8.61 16.86 -9.42
C GLU A 106 10.05 16.82 -8.89
N SER A 107 10.22 16.81 -7.56
CA SER A 107 11.54 16.68 -6.94
C SER A 107 12.25 15.36 -7.25
N THR A 108 13.58 15.40 -7.33
CA THR A 108 14.43 14.21 -7.28
C THR A 108 14.68 13.82 -5.82
N ILE A 109 14.81 12.52 -5.57
CA ILE A 109 15.23 12.05 -4.24
C ILE A 109 16.73 12.20 -4.16
N GLU A 110 17.22 12.87 -3.12
CA GLU A 110 18.66 13.04 -2.91
C GLU A 110 19.34 11.72 -2.56
N ASP A 111 20.43 11.47 -3.28
CA ASP A 111 21.36 10.37 -3.02
C ASP A 111 21.87 10.40 -1.58
N THR A 112 22.26 9.23 -1.11
CA THR A 112 22.83 9.04 0.23
C THR A 112 24.28 8.59 0.10
N ALA A 113 24.97 8.46 1.24
CA ALA A 113 26.29 7.84 1.26
C ALA A 113 26.30 6.36 0.83
N TYR A 114 25.15 5.68 0.80
CA TYR A 114 25.07 4.22 0.57
C TYR A 114 24.24 3.80 -0.66
N CYS A 115 23.33 4.65 -1.16
CA CYS A 115 22.55 4.39 -2.36
C CYS A 115 22.24 5.66 -3.16
N THR A 116 22.05 5.47 -4.46
CA THR A 116 21.56 6.47 -5.41
C THR A 116 20.10 6.19 -5.78
N PHE A 117 19.37 7.24 -6.17
CA PHE A 117 17.95 7.17 -6.51
C PHE A 117 17.70 7.64 -7.94
N ARG A 118 17.42 6.68 -8.83
CA ARG A 118 17.09 6.99 -10.23
C ARG A 118 15.59 6.90 -10.45
N LYS A 119 14.98 8.02 -10.84
CA LYS A 119 13.55 8.07 -11.21
C LYS A 119 13.27 7.10 -12.35
N ASP A 120 12.27 6.24 -12.15
CA ASP A 120 11.79 5.28 -13.16
C ASP A 120 10.48 5.76 -13.79
N HIS A 121 9.47 6.02 -12.96
CA HIS A 121 8.15 6.44 -13.42
C HIS A 121 7.46 7.33 -12.39
N VAL A 122 6.61 8.24 -12.87
CA VAL A 122 5.77 9.09 -12.03
C VAL A 122 4.37 9.11 -12.62
N LEU A 123 3.40 8.77 -11.79
CA LEU A 123 1.99 8.90 -12.09
C LEU A 123 1.37 9.92 -11.14
N LYS A 124 0.78 10.97 -11.72
CA LYS A 124 -0.01 11.95 -10.97
C LYS A 124 -1.34 11.31 -10.58
N HIS A 125 -1.87 11.71 -9.42
CA HIS A 125 -3.21 11.31 -9.00
C HIS A 125 -4.27 11.70 -10.04
N SER A 126 -5.37 10.94 -10.12
CA SER A 126 -6.51 11.34 -10.93
C SER A 126 -7.32 12.43 -10.22
N LEU A 127 -7.99 13.28 -11.01
CA LEU A 127 -8.92 14.30 -10.48
C LEU A 127 -10.09 13.67 -9.70
N THR A 128 -10.44 12.42 -10.03
CA THR A 128 -11.46 11.61 -9.35
C THR A 128 -10.94 10.94 -8.07
N GLY A 129 -9.65 11.07 -7.74
CA GLY A 129 -9.01 10.46 -6.57
C GLY A 129 -8.91 8.94 -6.56
N THR A 130 -9.47 8.27 -7.57
CA THR A 130 -9.40 6.81 -7.72
C THR A 130 -7.97 6.32 -7.91
N VAL A 131 -7.18 7.05 -8.69
CA VAL A 131 -5.77 6.77 -8.90
C VAL A 131 -4.97 7.61 -7.91
N LYS A 132 -4.30 6.95 -6.96
CA LYS A 132 -3.34 7.61 -6.08
C LYS A 132 -2.07 7.95 -6.85
N ALA A 133 -1.39 9.01 -6.42
CA ALA A 133 -0.08 9.32 -6.97
C ALA A 133 0.91 8.19 -6.68
N LEU A 134 1.73 7.87 -7.66
CA LEU A 134 2.70 6.79 -7.60
C LEU A 134 4.04 7.26 -8.16
N LYS A 135 5.13 6.84 -7.51
CA LYS A 135 6.50 7.10 -7.96
C LYS A 135 7.28 5.80 -7.89
N SER A 136 7.78 5.37 -9.05
CA SER A 136 8.71 4.25 -9.17
C SER A 136 10.13 4.80 -9.21
N THR A 137 11.02 4.21 -8.43
CA THR A 137 12.43 4.62 -8.33
C THR A 137 13.30 3.39 -8.33
N VAL A 138 14.33 3.35 -9.17
CA VAL A 138 15.38 2.34 -9.08
C VAL A 138 16.41 2.84 -8.08
N VAL A 139 16.63 2.04 -7.03
CA VAL A 139 17.61 2.31 -5.98
C VAL A 139 18.81 1.40 -6.20
N GLU A 140 19.99 2.01 -6.34
CA GLU A 140 21.25 1.31 -6.63
C GLU A 140 22.25 1.60 -5.51
N PRO A 141 23.10 0.64 -5.10
CA PRO A 141 24.12 0.89 -4.08
C PRO A 141 25.25 1.76 -4.67
N VAL A 142 25.82 2.67 -3.87
CA VAL A 142 26.93 3.56 -4.29
C VAL A 142 28.22 2.78 -4.57
N ALA A 143 28.44 1.67 -3.86
CA ALA A 143 29.56 0.75 -4.09
C ALA A 143 29.04 -0.68 -4.36
N LYS A 144 29.71 -1.42 -5.24
CA LYS A 144 29.50 -2.87 -5.38
C LYS A 144 30.14 -3.55 -4.18
N SER A 145 29.41 -3.71 -3.09
CA SER A 145 29.89 -4.44 -1.92
C SER A 145 30.09 -5.91 -2.29
N SER A 146 31.26 -6.46 -1.94
CA SER A 146 31.73 -7.81 -2.24
C SER A 146 31.03 -8.91 -1.41
N HIS A 147 29.96 -8.58 -0.69
CA HIS A 147 29.29 -9.47 0.26
C HIS A 147 27.85 -9.73 -0.21
N GLY A 148 27.56 -11.01 -0.42
CA GLY A 148 26.46 -11.52 -1.25
C GLY A 148 25.04 -11.45 -0.69
N ASP A 149 24.71 -10.47 0.15
CA ASP A 149 23.37 -10.31 0.77
C ASP A 149 22.76 -8.91 0.55
N HIS A 150 23.05 -8.26 -0.58
CA HIS A 150 22.47 -6.95 -0.86
C HIS A 150 21.11 -7.06 -1.56
N LEU A 151 20.06 -6.58 -0.88
CA LEU A 151 18.70 -6.36 -1.40
C LEU A 151 18.62 -5.24 -2.45
N LEU A 152 19.75 -4.65 -2.85
CA LEU A 152 19.89 -3.64 -3.89
C LEU A 152 20.76 -4.20 -5.04
N PRO A 153 20.47 -3.89 -6.30
CA PRO A 153 19.50 -2.90 -6.76
C PRO A 153 18.04 -3.35 -6.62
N ALA A 154 17.15 -2.39 -6.36
CA ALA A 154 15.72 -2.65 -6.25
C ALA A 154 14.88 -1.61 -6.99
N LEU A 155 13.78 -2.07 -7.61
CA LEU A 155 12.70 -1.19 -8.03
C LEU A 155 11.79 -0.93 -6.82
N VAL A 156 11.75 0.31 -6.37
CA VAL A 156 10.85 0.76 -5.31
C VAL A 156 9.59 1.35 -5.94
N ILE A 157 8.45 0.71 -5.69
CA ILE A 157 7.11 1.20 -6.04
C ILE A 157 6.53 1.92 -4.82
N ALA A 158 6.50 3.25 -4.87
CA ALA A 158 5.99 4.07 -3.79
C ALA A 158 4.61 4.66 -4.12
N VAL A 159 3.63 4.44 -3.23
CA VAL A 159 2.26 4.98 -3.36
C VAL A 159 2.04 6.09 -2.35
N ARG A 160 1.50 7.22 -2.81
CA ARG A 160 1.18 8.37 -1.94
C ARG A 160 0.04 8.02 -0.98
N GLY A 161 0.18 8.47 0.27
CA GLY A 161 -0.93 8.52 1.20
C GLY A 161 -1.92 9.64 0.88
N SER A 162 -2.66 10.07 1.90
CA SER A 162 -3.66 11.12 1.79
C SER A 162 -3.01 12.48 1.58
N ALA A 163 -3.40 13.21 0.52
CA ALA A 163 -2.96 14.59 0.31
C ALA A 163 -4.07 15.51 -0.27
N SER A 164 -5.25 14.96 -0.59
CA SER A 164 -6.37 15.69 -1.20
C SER A 164 -7.71 15.32 -0.57
N LYS A 165 -8.73 16.17 -0.72
CA LYS A 165 -10.12 15.86 -0.31
C LYS A 165 -10.62 14.55 -0.90
N MET A 166 -10.25 14.27 -2.15
CA MET A 166 -10.61 13.00 -2.80
C MET A 166 -9.90 11.80 -2.17
N ASP A 167 -8.66 11.94 -1.69
CA ASP A 167 -8.00 10.88 -0.92
C ASP A 167 -8.79 10.56 0.36
N HIS A 168 -9.35 11.57 1.03
CA HIS A 168 -10.19 11.34 2.20
C HIS A 168 -11.48 10.58 1.85
N ILE A 169 -12.09 10.84 0.69
CA ILE A 169 -13.26 10.09 0.21
C ILE A 169 -12.90 8.61 -0.02
N VAL A 170 -11.78 8.33 -0.68
CA VAL A 170 -11.32 6.94 -0.87
C VAL A 170 -11.08 6.25 0.47
N ASN A 171 -10.41 6.93 1.40
CA ASN A 171 -10.14 6.38 2.72
C ASN A 171 -11.42 6.20 3.56
N ALA A 172 -12.46 7.00 3.32
CA ALA A 172 -13.74 6.87 4.00
C ALA A 172 -14.54 5.65 3.48
N ASN A 173 -14.25 5.14 2.28
CA ASN A 173 -14.85 3.91 1.79
C ASN A 173 -14.21 2.67 2.45
N SER A 174 -14.53 2.44 3.72
CA SER A 174 -13.91 1.43 4.58
C SER A 174 -14.59 0.07 4.56
N ARG A 175 -15.68 -0.08 3.80
CA ARG A 175 -16.42 -1.34 3.73
C ARG A 175 -15.49 -2.48 3.29
N PRO A 176 -15.48 -3.62 4.01
CA PRO A 176 -14.75 -4.79 3.58
C PRO A 176 -15.21 -5.24 2.19
N GLN A 177 -14.26 -5.57 1.31
CA GLN A 177 -14.50 -6.09 -0.03
C GLN A 177 -13.59 -7.29 -0.30
N ALA A 178 -14.18 -8.33 -0.89
CA ALA A 178 -13.46 -9.56 -1.23
C ALA A 178 -12.31 -9.30 -2.20
N THR A 179 -11.15 -9.90 -1.90
CA THR A 179 -9.92 -9.70 -2.66
C THR A 179 -9.71 -10.71 -3.78
N GLU A 180 -10.53 -11.77 -3.90
CA GLU A 180 -10.35 -12.92 -4.80
C GLU A 180 -10.05 -12.57 -6.27
N LYS A 181 -10.59 -11.43 -6.76
CA LYS A 181 -10.36 -10.97 -8.13
C LYS A 181 -9.01 -10.29 -8.34
N PHE A 182 -8.35 -9.92 -7.24
CA PHE A 182 -7.08 -9.22 -7.19
C PHE A 182 -5.99 -10.15 -6.63
N ILE A 183 -6.15 -10.68 -5.41
CA ILE A 183 -5.22 -11.61 -4.76
C ILE A 183 -5.72 -13.03 -5.00
N THR A 184 -4.84 -13.93 -5.46
CA THR A 184 -5.21 -15.34 -5.68
C THR A 184 -5.41 -16.03 -4.33
N SER A 185 -6.60 -16.60 -4.11
CA SER A 185 -7.03 -17.27 -2.86
C SER A 185 -6.12 -18.43 -2.45
N ASP A 186 -5.56 -19.16 -3.42
CA ASP A 186 -4.73 -20.35 -3.18
C ASP A 186 -3.40 -20.04 -2.45
N PHE A 187 -3.06 -18.75 -2.27
CA PHE A 187 -1.80 -18.34 -1.64
C PHE A 187 -1.86 -18.26 -0.12
N LEU A 188 -3.04 -18.03 0.48
CA LEU A 188 -3.14 -17.75 1.92
C LEU A 188 -3.84 -18.86 2.70
N ASP A 189 -4.37 -19.89 2.05
CA ASP A 189 -5.34 -20.84 2.64
C ASP A 189 -6.55 -20.14 3.31
N GLU A 190 -6.73 -18.84 3.01
CA GLU A 190 -7.76 -17.95 3.54
C GLU A 190 -8.69 -17.55 2.38
N PRO A 191 -9.74 -18.34 2.10
CA PRO A 191 -10.65 -18.09 0.98
C PRO A 191 -11.43 -16.77 1.12
N ASP A 192 -11.54 -16.24 2.34
CA ASP A 192 -12.38 -15.09 2.68
C ASP A 192 -11.56 -13.82 2.98
N LEU A 193 -10.38 -13.65 2.37
CA LEU A 193 -9.59 -12.43 2.57
C LEU A 193 -10.34 -11.19 2.06
N MET A 194 -10.68 -10.30 2.98
CA MET A 194 -11.33 -9.02 2.74
C MET A 194 -10.34 -7.87 2.91
N ALA A 195 -10.42 -6.86 2.04
CA ALA A 195 -9.66 -5.62 2.15
C ALA A 195 -10.58 -4.40 2.26
N HIS A 196 -10.03 -3.31 2.79
CA HIS A 196 -10.68 -2.00 2.75
C HIS A 196 -10.97 -1.60 1.30
N SER A 197 -12.25 -1.50 0.93
CA SER A 197 -12.66 -1.31 -0.47
C SER A 197 -12.04 -0.10 -1.14
N GLY A 198 -11.91 1.04 -0.45
CA GLY A 198 -11.19 2.21 -0.94
C GLY A 198 -9.75 1.92 -1.38
N PHE A 199 -8.96 1.22 -0.56
CA PHE A 199 -7.57 0.88 -0.88
C PHE A 199 -7.47 -0.19 -1.97
N LEU A 200 -8.38 -1.18 -1.96
CA LEU A 200 -8.47 -2.18 -3.02
C LEU A 200 -8.78 -1.55 -4.38
N ASN A 201 -9.71 -0.59 -4.39
CA ASN A 201 -10.04 0.22 -5.55
C ASN A 201 -8.84 1.00 -6.09
N SER A 202 -8.05 1.63 -5.21
CA SER A 202 -6.80 2.29 -5.60
C SER A 202 -5.77 1.31 -6.16
N ALA A 203 -5.63 0.11 -5.55
CA ALA A 203 -4.72 -0.93 -6.04
C ALA A 203 -5.12 -1.39 -7.46
N TRP A 204 -6.41 -1.65 -7.69
CA TRP A 204 -6.95 -1.97 -9.02
C TRP A 204 -6.66 -0.89 -10.06
N ALA A 205 -6.87 0.38 -9.71
CA ALA A 205 -6.64 1.50 -10.62
C ALA A 205 -5.16 1.67 -11.00
N LEU A 206 -4.25 1.12 -10.21
CA LEU A 206 -2.80 1.19 -10.37
C LEU A 206 -2.18 -0.14 -10.89
N ASP A 207 -2.95 -1.22 -10.98
CA ASP A 207 -2.43 -2.58 -11.25
C ASP A 207 -1.72 -2.70 -12.60
N GLU A 208 -2.29 -2.10 -13.64
CA GLU A 208 -1.76 -2.18 -14.99
C GLU A 208 -0.36 -1.54 -15.06
N ILE A 209 -0.25 -0.29 -14.61
CA ILE A 209 1.01 0.45 -14.62
C ILE A 209 2.05 -0.17 -13.68
N VAL A 210 1.66 -0.63 -12.48
CA VAL A 210 2.58 -1.29 -11.54
C VAL A 210 3.13 -2.58 -12.13
N SER A 211 2.25 -3.41 -12.71
CA SER A 211 2.65 -4.67 -13.35
C SER A 211 3.58 -4.44 -14.54
N GLU A 212 3.31 -3.42 -15.36
CA GLU A 212 4.17 -3.04 -16.48
C GLU A 212 5.55 -2.61 -15.99
N ARG A 213 5.63 -1.72 -14.99
CA ARG A 213 6.91 -1.24 -14.44
C ARG A 213 7.76 -2.38 -13.89
N ILE A 214 7.14 -3.29 -13.13
CA ILE A 214 7.84 -4.46 -12.57
C ILE A 214 8.35 -5.36 -13.71
N LYS A 215 7.51 -5.64 -14.71
CA LYS A 215 7.89 -6.46 -15.87
C LYS A 215 9.09 -5.86 -16.62
N THR A 216 9.02 -4.57 -16.98
CA THR A 216 10.11 -3.88 -17.66
C THR A 216 11.41 -3.91 -16.85
N TYR A 217 11.34 -3.70 -15.54
CA TYR A 217 12.51 -3.75 -14.67
C TYR A 217 13.16 -5.14 -14.64
N ILE A 218 12.35 -6.19 -14.49
CA ILE A 218 12.83 -7.58 -14.45
C ILE A 218 13.43 -8.01 -15.79
N GLU A 219 12.79 -7.64 -16.91
CA GLU A 219 13.31 -7.93 -18.26
C GLU A 219 14.66 -7.23 -18.49
N ASN A 220 14.80 -5.97 -18.07
CA ASN A 220 16.06 -5.24 -18.16
C ASN A 220 17.16 -5.84 -17.28
N ALA A 221 16.82 -6.31 -16.08
CA ALA A 221 17.77 -6.97 -15.17
C ALA A 221 18.31 -8.28 -15.75
N LYS A 222 17.46 -9.09 -16.41
CA LYS A 222 17.86 -10.34 -17.07
C LYS A 222 18.90 -10.11 -18.17
N ASN A 223 18.82 -8.98 -18.87
CA ASN A 223 19.74 -8.63 -19.95
C ASN A 223 21.10 -8.11 -19.44
N ASN A 224 21.21 -7.71 -18.17
CA ASN A 224 22.40 -7.09 -17.58
C ASN A 224 23.16 -8.03 -16.61
N ASN A 225 23.57 -9.21 -17.09
CA ASN A 225 24.40 -10.20 -16.37
C ASN A 225 23.74 -10.90 -15.17
N GLY A 226 22.41 -11.08 -15.16
CA GLY A 226 21.75 -12.06 -14.29
C GLY A 226 21.69 -11.72 -12.80
N GLN A 227 21.77 -10.43 -12.41
CA GLN A 227 21.43 -10.02 -11.05
C GLN A 227 19.96 -10.34 -10.76
N LYS A 228 19.67 -10.88 -9.57
CA LYS A 228 18.31 -11.15 -9.13
C LYS A 228 17.59 -9.80 -8.92
N PRO A 229 16.52 -9.48 -9.67
CA PRO A 229 15.82 -8.22 -9.50
C PRO A 229 15.03 -8.23 -8.20
N HIS A 230 15.16 -7.18 -7.40
CA HIS A 230 14.36 -6.96 -6.21
C HIS A 230 13.27 -5.91 -6.48
N VAL A 231 12.06 -6.15 -5.98
CA VAL A 231 10.95 -5.20 -6.02
C VAL A 231 10.52 -4.92 -4.59
N LEU A 232 10.41 -3.65 -4.24
CA LEU A 232 10.00 -3.19 -2.92
C LEU A 232 8.75 -2.32 -3.05
N PHE A 233 7.71 -2.65 -2.29
CA PHE A 233 6.50 -1.85 -2.21
C PHE A 233 6.52 -0.99 -0.95
N THR A 234 6.21 0.29 -1.07
CA THR A 234 6.19 1.20 0.07
C THR A 234 5.16 2.32 -0.07
N GLY A 235 4.86 2.97 1.04
CA GLY A 235 3.95 4.10 1.09
C GLY A 235 3.73 4.55 2.53
N HIS A 236 3.33 5.80 2.70
CA HIS A 236 2.97 6.36 4.00
C HIS A 236 1.44 6.39 4.16
N SER A 237 0.93 6.16 5.38
CA SER A 237 -0.51 6.20 5.68
C SER A 237 -1.31 5.28 4.73
N ALA A 238 -2.39 5.78 4.10
CA ALA A 238 -3.19 5.03 3.11
C ALA A 238 -2.35 4.45 1.95
N GLY A 239 -1.23 5.09 1.60
CA GLY A 239 -0.33 4.57 0.57
C GLY A 239 0.36 3.28 0.99
N GLY A 240 0.67 3.12 2.28
CA GLY A 240 1.21 1.89 2.85
C GLY A 240 0.22 0.73 2.77
N ALA A 241 -1.07 1.00 3.02
CA ALA A 241 -2.12 -0.01 2.89
C ALA A 241 -2.27 -0.49 1.42
N VAL A 242 -2.21 0.42 0.45
CA VAL A 242 -2.22 0.06 -0.98
C VAL A 242 -0.94 -0.70 -1.37
N ALA A 243 0.22 -0.29 -0.86
CA ALA A 243 1.48 -0.99 -1.08
C ALA A 243 1.47 -2.42 -0.54
N ALA A 244 0.85 -2.66 0.62
CA ALA A 244 0.65 -4.01 1.17
C ALA A 244 -0.21 -4.88 0.25
N LEU A 245 -1.30 -4.32 -0.33
CA LEU A 245 -2.11 -5.05 -1.31
C LEU A 245 -1.30 -5.44 -2.56
N PHE A 246 -0.38 -4.58 -3.01
CA PHE A 246 0.54 -4.94 -4.10
C PHE A 246 1.52 -6.03 -3.72
N TYR A 247 2.05 -6.01 -2.50
CA TYR A 247 2.87 -7.10 -1.99
C TYR A 247 2.11 -8.43 -2.03
N PHE A 248 0.89 -8.48 -1.46
CA PHE A 248 0.04 -9.69 -1.50
C PHE A 248 -0.33 -10.11 -2.92
N ARG A 249 -0.68 -9.16 -3.79
CA ARG A 249 -0.93 -9.42 -5.21
C ARG A 249 0.28 -10.10 -5.84
N TYR A 250 1.47 -9.55 -5.66
CA TYR A 250 2.68 -10.04 -6.32
C TYR A 250 3.11 -11.43 -5.83
N ILE A 251 3.06 -11.67 -4.53
CA ILE A 251 3.40 -13.00 -3.98
C ILE A 251 2.32 -14.06 -4.28
N SER A 252 1.04 -13.66 -4.36
CA SER A 252 -0.05 -14.59 -4.69
C SER A 252 -0.15 -14.92 -6.18
N ASP A 253 0.26 -14.01 -7.06
CA ASP A 253 0.20 -14.25 -8.50
C ASP A 253 1.24 -15.30 -8.95
N LYS A 254 2.33 -15.52 -8.18
CA LYS A 254 3.52 -16.29 -8.59
C LYS A 254 3.97 -15.96 -10.04
N ALA A 255 3.59 -14.79 -10.56
CA ALA A 255 3.65 -14.45 -11.97
C ALA A 255 4.95 -13.71 -12.31
N PHE A 256 6.05 -14.36 -11.96
CA PHE A 256 7.02 -14.76 -12.98
C PHE A 256 7.23 -16.25 -12.73
N GLY A 257 6.69 -17.10 -13.61
CA GLY A 257 6.63 -18.56 -13.44
C GLY A 257 7.98 -19.26 -13.38
N GLU A 258 8.77 -19.04 -12.33
CA GLU A 258 10.04 -19.72 -12.08
C GLU A 258 9.89 -21.04 -11.31
N LEU A 259 8.66 -21.54 -11.08
CA LEU A 259 8.44 -22.80 -10.35
C LEU A 259 7.52 -23.81 -11.05
N LYS A 260 7.20 -23.61 -12.34
CA LYS A 260 6.54 -24.67 -13.15
C LYS A 260 7.50 -25.44 -14.07
N ASN A 261 8.78 -25.07 -14.07
CA ASN A 261 9.86 -25.83 -14.71
C ASN A 261 10.88 -26.26 -13.65
N LYS A 262 10.50 -27.26 -12.84
CA LYS A 262 11.43 -28.22 -12.25
C LYS A 262 10.80 -29.59 -12.35
#